data_AF-A0A6P6GCN8-F1
#
_entry.id   AF-A0A6P6GCN8-F1
#
_cell.length_a   1.000
_cell.length_b   1.000
_cell.length_c   1.000
_cell.angle_alpha   90.00
_cell.angle_beta   90.00
_cell.angle_gamma   90.00
#
_symmetry.space_group_name_H-M   'P 1'
#
loop_
_entity.id
_entity.type
_entity.pdbx_description
1 polymer ?
#
loop_
_entity_poly.entity_id
_entity_poly.type
_entity_poly.pdbx_seq_one_letter_code
_entity_poly.pdbx_strand_id
1 'polypeptide(L)'
;MSEMKTVARSLVDLSMEIKMRNANAIAGRGYIAPNQTNPLYESLGLYDSGSLQAVHSFCAQLHVSSHQRETIERYCEASNEAAIDIGRKIAKV
;
A
#
# COMPACT_ATOMS: atom_id res chain seq x y z
N MET A 1 7.21 9.18 8.59
CA MET A 1 7.51 9.13 7.14
C MET A 1 8.77 8.32 6.82
N SER A 2 9.91 8.53 7.47
CA SER A 2 11.15 7.76 7.20
C SER A 2 10.98 6.25 7.39
N GLU A 3 10.29 5.84 8.46
CA GLU A 3 10.01 4.44 8.79
C GLU A 3 9.18 3.74 7.70
N MET A 4 8.05 4.33 7.28
CA MET A 4 7.22 3.80 6.20
C MET A 4 8.00 3.68 4.88
N LYS A 5 8.91 4.61 4.59
CA LYS A 5 9.77 4.54 3.40
C LYS A 5 10.70 3.32 3.44
N THR A 6 11.26 3.00 4.60
CA THR A 6 12.06 1.79 4.82
C THR A 6 11.21 0.54 4.66
N VAL A 7 10.00 0.52 5.22
CA VAL A 7 9.06 -0.59 5.04
C VAL A 7 8.72 -0.76 3.56
N ALA A 8 8.33 0.30 2.85
CA ALA A 8 8.03 0.26 1.42
C ALA A 8 9.19 -0.29 0.59
N ARG A 9 10.44 0.09 0.91
CA ARG A 9 11.64 -0.48 0.27
C ARG A 9 11.72 -1.99 0.49
N SER A 10 11.57 -2.44 1.74
CA SER A 10 11.62 -3.87 2.06
C SER A 10 10.52 -4.68 1.36
N LEU A 11 9.36 -4.07 1.07
CA LEU A 11 8.27 -4.76 0.36
C LEU A 11 8.57 -4.95 -1.13
N VAL A 12 9.20 -3.99 -1.80
CA VAL A 12 9.58 -4.14 -3.21
C VAL A 12 10.78 -5.08 -3.40
N ASP A 13 11.61 -5.22 -2.36
CA ASP A 13 12.73 -6.18 -2.34
C ASP A 13 12.29 -7.64 -2.10
N LEU A 14 11.00 -7.88 -1.80
CA LEU A 14 10.44 -9.23 -1.69
C LEU A 14 10.55 -10.01 -3.01
N SER A 15 10.53 -11.34 -2.92
CA SER A 15 10.51 -12.19 -4.10
C SER A 15 9.28 -11.91 -4.97
N MET A 16 9.44 -12.07 -6.29
CA MET A 16 8.34 -11.88 -7.24
C MET A 16 7.12 -12.72 -6.88
N GLU A 17 7.32 -13.96 -6.42
CA GLU A 17 6.23 -14.86 -5.99
C GLU A 17 5.42 -14.29 -4.82
N ILE A 18 6.06 -13.62 -3.86
CA ILE A 18 5.35 -12.99 -2.74
C ILE A 18 4.63 -11.73 -3.24
N LYS A 19 5.29 -10.91 -4.06
CA LYS A 19 4.67 -9.70 -4.62
C LYS A 19 3.44 -10.01 -5.46
N MET A 20 3.45 -11.10 -6.25
CA MET A 20 2.28 -11.55 -7.01
C MET A 20 1.08 -11.94 -6.14
N ARG A 21 1.27 -12.25 -4.85
CA ARG A 21 0.16 -12.51 -3.91
C ARG A 21 -0.62 -11.25 -3.57
N ASN A 22 -0.03 -10.07 -3.79
CA ASN A 22 -0.75 -8.80 -3.77
C ASN A 22 -1.62 -8.67 -5.04
N ALA A 23 -2.46 -9.66 -5.29
CA ALA A 23 -3.45 -9.63 -6.35
C ALA A 23 -4.69 -8.90 -5.84
N ASN A 24 -5.26 -8.05 -6.69
CA ASN A 24 -6.52 -7.37 -6.41
C ASN A 24 -7.58 -7.85 -7.41
N ALA A 25 -8.84 -7.96 -6.96
CA ALA A 25 -9.96 -8.32 -7.82
C ALA A 25 -10.17 -7.29 -8.94
N ILE A 26 -9.70 -6.06 -8.73
CA ILE A 26 -9.70 -4.99 -9.73
C ILE A 26 -8.33 -4.92 -10.40
N ALA A 27 -8.30 -5.09 -11.72
CA ALA A 27 -7.08 -5.00 -12.52
C ALA A 27 -6.35 -3.67 -12.27
N GLY A 28 -5.02 -3.75 -12.07
CA GLY A 28 -4.17 -2.58 -11.82
C GLY A 28 -4.19 -2.04 -10.39
N ARG A 29 -4.93 -2.66 -9.45
CA ARG A 29 -4.95 -2.25 -8.02
C ARG A 29 -4.15 -3.14 -7.07
N GLY A 30 -3.38 -4.08 -7.63
CA GLY A 30 -2.46 -4.95 -6.89
C GLY A 30 -1.03 -4.77 -7.38
N TYR A 31 -0.26 -5.85 -7.36
CA TYR A 31 1.09 -5.89 -7.89
C TYR A 31 1.11 -5.63 -9.40
N ILE A 32 1.97 -4.71 -9.82
CA ILE A 32 2.27 -4.40 -11.21
C ILE A 32 3.75 -4.67 -11.43
N ALA A 33 4.05 -5.68 -12.23
CA ALA A 33 5.40 -5.97 -12.67
C ALA A 33 5.84 -5.01 -13.79
N PRO A 34 7.14 -4.73 -13.91
CA PRO A 34 7.69 -4.06 -15.08
C PRO A 34 7.31 -4.78 -16.37
N ASN A 35 6.99 -4.01 -17.41
CA ASN A 35 6.58 -4.55 -18.71
C ASN A 35 7.22 -3.76 -19.87
N GLN A 36 6.97 -4.19 -21.11
CA GLN A 36 7.58 -3.57 -22.29
C GLN A 36 7.29 -2.06 -22.41
N THR A 37 6.09 -1.63 -22.01
CA THR A 37 5.68 -0.22 -22.04
C THR A 37 6.32 0.57 -20.89
N ASN A 38 6.40 -0.03 -19.70
CA ASN A 38 6.96 0.59 -18.50
C ASN A 38 8.03 -0.33 -17.87
N PRO A 39 9.24 -0.37 -18.45
CA PRO A 39 10.27 -1.36 -18.06
C PRO A 39 10.91 -1.08 -16.70
N LEU A 40 10.70 0.12 -16.14
CA LEU A 40 11.26 0.55 -14.86
C LEU A 40 10.20 0.72 -13.77
N TYR A 41 8.92 0.52 -14.10
CA TYR A 41 7.83 0.73 -13.16
C TYR A 41 7.44 -0.57 -12.48
N GLU A 42 7.50 -0.57 -11.16
CA GLU A 42 6.99 -1.62 -10.30
C GLU A 42 6.13 -1.01 -9.20
N SER A 43 5.04 -1.69 -8.84
CA SER A 43 4.16 -1.21 -7.78
C SER A 43 3.51 -2.35 -7.01
N LEU A 44 3.23 -2.08 -5.73
CA LEU A 44 2.29 -2.84 -4.89
C LEU A 44 1.08 -1.95 -4.60
N GLY A 45 -0.10 -2.55 -4.55
CA GLY A 45 -1.37 -1.83 -4.43
C GLY A 45 -2.13 -2.18 -3.15
N LEU A 46 -2.59 -1.15 -2.45
CA LEU A 46 -3.54 -1.26 -1.35
C LEU A 46 -4.77 -0.40 -1.69
N TYR A 47 -5.91 -1.05 -1.89
CA TYR A 47 -7.18 -0.35 -2.04
C TYR A 47 -7.87 -0.20 -0.68
N ASP A 48 -8.62 0.89 -0.51
CA ASP A 48 -9.36 1.21 0.71
C ASP A 48 -8.44 1.26 1.96
N SER A 49 -7.40 2.10 1.91
CA SER A 49 -6.44 2.24 3.01
C SER A 49 -7.04 2.85 4.28
N GLY A 50 -8.29 3.34 4.25
CA GLY A 50 -9.03 3.72 5.45
C GLY A 50 -9.64 2.53 6.21
N SER A 51 -9.70 1.35 5.57
CA SER A 51 -10.23 0.13 6.18
C SER A 51 -9.12 -0.70 6.82
N LEU A 52 -9.21 -0.92 8.13
CA LEU A 52 -8.30 -1.78 8.88
C LEU A 52 -8.27 -3.21 8.30
N GLN A 53 -9.42 -3.71 7.85
CA GLN A 53 -9.52 -5.04 7.23
C GLN A 53 -8.72 -5.11 5.92
N ALA A 54 -8.78 -4.06 5.09
CA ALA A 54 -8.04 -4.00 3.84
C ALA A 54 -6.53 -3.93 4.10
N VAL A 55 -6.11 -3.09 5.05
CA VAL A 55 -4.70 -2.98 5.49
C VAL A 55 -4.19 -4.34 6.01
N HIS A 56 -4.93 -5.01 6.89
CA HIS A 56 -4.55 -6.32 7.41
C HIS A 56 -4.45 -7.39 6.32
N SER A 57 -5.38 -7.37 5.36
CA SER A 57 -5.39 -8.32 4.24
C SER A 57 -4.18 -8.11 3.33
N PHE A 58 -3.81 -6.86 3.04
CA PHE A 58 -2.57 -6.52 2.33
C PHE A 58 -1.33 -7.02 3.07
N CYS A 59 -1.25 -6.74 4.38
CA CYS A 59 -0.15 -7.21 5.23
C CYS A 59 -0.04 -8.74 5.25
N ALA A 60 -1.16 -9.45 5.26
CA ALA A 60 -1.20 -10.91 5.24
C ALA A 60 -0.71 -11.49 3.89
N GLN A 61 -1.12 -10.90 2.75
CA GLN A 61 -0.67 -11.34 1.43
C GLN A 61 0.87 -11.28 1.29
N LEU A 62 1.47 -10.22 1.83
CA LEU A 62 2.91 -9.96 1.75
C LEU A 62 3.73 -10.57 2.89
N HIS A 63 3.09 -11.27 3.84
CA HIS A 63 3.76 -11.88 5.01
C HIS A 63 4.63 -10.90 5.81
N VAL A 64 4.16 -9.65 5.96
CA VAL A 64 4.93 -8.62 6.65
C VAL A 64 5.00 -8.92 8.15
N SER A 65 6.10 -8.52 8.79
CA SER A 65 6.29 -8.63 10.25
C SER A 65 5.29 -7.76 11.04
N SER A 66 5.11 -8.06 12.32
CA SER A 66 4.25 -7.25 13.21
C SER A 66 4.64 -5.78 13.23
N HIS A 67 5.94 -5.48 13.24
CA HIS A 67 6.44 -4.10 13.21
C HIS A 67 6.14 -3.38 11.88
N GLN A 68 6.34 -4.07 10.75
CA GLN A 68 5.98 -3.51 9.44
C GLN A 68 4.47 -3.27 9.35
N ARG A 69 3.65 -4.20 9.84
CA ARG A 69 2.19 -4.05 9.88
C ARG A 69 1.78 -2.81 10.66
N GLU A 70 2.28 -2.65 11.88
CA GLU A 70 1.96 -1.49 12.73
C GLU A 70 2.38 -0.17 12.06
N THR A 71 3.55 -0.17 11.40
CA THR A 71 4.02 0.99 10.63
C THR A 71 3.07 1.33 9.48
N ILE A 72 2.61 0.32 8.74
CA ILE A 72 1.68 0.49 7.61
C ILE A 72 0.34 1.01 8.12
N GLU A 73 -0.21 0.44 9.19
CA GLU A 73 -1.47 0.86 9.81
C GLU A 73 -1.42 2.33 10.23
N ARG A 74 -0.41 2.72 11.01
CA ARG A 74 -0.23 4.11 11.45
C ARG A 74 -0.09 5.08 10.27
N TYR A 75 0.60 4.66 9.21
CA TYR A 75 0.76 5.49 8.01
C TYR A 75 -0.54 5.64 7.22
N CYS A 76 -1.30 4.55 7.05
CA CYS A 76 -2.58 4.53 6.37
C CYS A 76 -3.62 5.38 7.09
N GLU A 77 -3.71 5.27 8.42
CA GLU A 77 -4.59 6.09 9.26
C GLU A 77 -4.28 7.59 9.10
N ALA A 78 -3.02 7.99 9.32
CA ALA A 78 -2.62 9.39 9.21
C ALA A 78 -2.83 9.96 7.79
N SER A 79 -2.59 9.15 6.75
CA SER A 79 -2.82 9.55 5.36
C SER A 79 -4.31 9.73 5.06
N ASN A 80 -5.15 8.83 5.56
CA ASN A 80 -6.60 8.88 5.39
C ASN A 80 -7.20 10.09 6.12
N GLU A 81 -6.78 10.35 7.35
CA GLU A 81 -7.19 11.54 8.11
C GLU A 81 -6.82 12.84 7.39
N ALA A 82 -5.58 12.94 6.88
CA ALA A 82 -5.12 14.09 6.12
C ALA A 82 -5.94 14.28 4.83
N ALA A 83 -6.23 13.20 4.11
CA ALA A 83 -7.05 13.25 2.90
C ALA A 83 -8.48 13.73 3.20
N ILE A 84 -9.10 13.25 4.29
CA ILE A 84 -10.43 13.68 4.74
C ILE A 84 -10.42 15.15 5.14
N ASP A 85 -9.41 15.62 5.88
CA ASP A 85 -9.28 17.03 6.27
C ASP A 85 -9.15 17.95 5.05
N ILE A 86 -8.30 17.58 4.08
CA ILE A 86 -8.19 18.29 2.79
C ILE A 86 -9.54 18.32 2.09
N GLY A 87 -10.24 17.18 2.00
CA GLY A 87 -11.57 17.09 1.42
C GLY A 87 -12.59 18.02 2.10
N ARG A 88 -12.59 18.08 3.43
CA ARG A 88 -13.45 19.00 4.20
C ARG A 88 -13.13 20.46 3.93
N LYS A 89 -11.85 20.81 3.83
CA LYS A 89 -11.40 22.18 3.52
C LYS A 89 -11.81 22.61 2.12
N ILE A 90 -11.74 21.70 1.13
CA ILE A 90 -12.21 21.95 -0.23
C ILE A 90 -13.73 22.08 -0.29
N ALA A 91 -14.45 21.24 0.46
CA ALA A 91 -15.92 21.24 0.48
C ALA A 91 -16.54 22.43 1.22
N LYS A 92 -15.76 23.15 2.05
CA LYS A 92 -16.17 24.45 2.60
C LYS A 92 -16.20 25.47 1.47
N VAL A 93 -17.36 25.61 0.83
CA VAL A 93 -17.74 26.75 -0.01
C VAL A 93 -17.98 27.97 0.88
#